data_AF-A0A7G2TBP8-F1
#
_entry.id   AF-A0A7G2TBP8-F1
#
_cell.length_a   1.000
_cell.length_b   1.000
_cell.length_c   1.000
_cell.angle_alpha   90.00
_cell.angle_beta   90.00
_cell.angle_gamma   90.00
#
_symmetry.space_group_name_H-M   'P 1'
#
loop_
_entity.id
_entity.type
_entity.pdbx_description
1 polymer ?
#
loop_
_entity_poly.entity_id
_entity_poly.type
_entity_poly.pdbx_seq_one_letter_code
_entity_poly.pdbx_strand_id
1 'polypeptide(L)'
;MSKKSFIKFLKVAIPLGIGILVIYYSLSAATPKERATLWKNIKGANPVYIAASLVFGTLSHLSRAYRWQYLLQPMGYHPKLSNRFMAVMAAYLANLGIPRSGEFLRGALLTTYEEVPFEKAFGTIISERIADFIMLLLVVGFAITLQTDMLLTYLKEQNINPLYTVAFLIFAVGGIVIGFKIIQRAQTGILVKLKNFMNGLIEGMQSILNMRNKWAFIGHTLFIWVMYVLMFWVIKFTIPEISYASTAVILAAFVIGSFAISVTNGGIGVYPISIGALFVFFGYSKEGGEAFGWIVWGSQTLLVLVLGALSFLFLPILNRKK
;
A
#
# COMPACT_ATOMS: atom_id res chain seq x y z
N MET A 1 -5.20 22.84 -26.11
CA MET A 1 -5.29 21.48 -25.50
C MET A 1 -6.76 21.08 -25.43
N SER A 2 -7.16 19.86 -25.81
CA SER A 2 -8.58 19.47 -25.75
C SER A 2 -9.08 19.35 -24.30
N LYS A 3 -10.39 19.55 -24.05
CA LYS A 3 -11.00 19.41 -22.70
C LYS A 3 -10.63 18.08 -22.03
N LYS A 4 -10.61 16.98 -22.80
CA LYS A 4 -10.19 15.65 -22.32
C LYS A 4 -8.71 15.59 -21.94
N SER A 5 -7.84 16.21 -22.74
CA SER A 5 -6.40 16.28 -22.45
C SER A 5 -6.10 17.16 -21.22
N PHE A 6 -6.83 18.27 -21.07
CA PHE A 6 -6.74 19.13 -19.87
C PHE A 6 -7.18 18.42 -18.59
N ILE A 7 -8.29 17.68 -18.63
CA ILE A 7 -8.73 16.88 -17.47
C ILE A 7 -7.69 15.79 -17.12
N LYS A 8 -7.08 15.14 -18.13
CA LYS A 8 -6.02 14.15 -17.90
C LYS A 8 -4.79 14.79 -17.25
N PHE A 9 -4.36 15.95 -17.76
CA PHE A 9 -3.26 16.72 -17.18
C PHE A 9 -3.53 17.08 -15.71
N LEU A 10 -4.71 17.65 -15.41
CA LEU A 10 -5.07 18.01 -14.04
C LEU A 10 -5.08 16.81 -13.08
N LYS A 11 -5.53 15.64 -13.53
CA LYS A 11 -5.52 14.41 -12.73
C LYS A 11 -4.12 13.94 -12.33
N VAL A 12 -3.09 14.36 -13.06
CA VAL A 12 -1.68 14.06 -12.74
C VAL A 12 -1.05 15.24 -12.00
N ALA A 13 -1.23 16.45 -12.49
CA ALA A 13 -0.60 17.66 -11.97
C ALA A 13 -1.08 18.01 -10.55
N ILE A 14 -2.38 17.87 -10.24
CA ILE A 14 -2.93 18.24 -8.93
C ILE A 14 -2.34 17.36 -7.80
N PRO A 15 -2.40 16.01 -7.86
CA PRO A 15 -1.85 15.18 -6.79
C PRO A 15 -0.34 15.35 -6.57
N LEU A 16 0.42 15.51 -7.66
CA LEU A 16 1.87 15.79 -7.59
C LEU A 16 2.13 17.17 -6.99
N GLY A 17 1.37 18.18 -7.42
CA GLY A 17 1.43 19.54 -6.90
C GLY A 17 1.13 19.59 -5.40
N ILE A 18 0.10 18.87 -4.93
CA ILE A 18 -0.19 18.74 -3.50
C ILE A 18 1.00 18.14 -2.75
N GLY A 19 1.61 17.06 -3.28
CA GLY A 19 2.80 16.46 -2.67
C GLY A 19 3.97 17.45 -2.55
N ILE A 20 4.26 18.19 -3.61
CA ILE A 20 5.32 19.22 -3.61
C ILE A 20 5.00 20.35 -2.62
N LEU A 21 3.76 20.85 -2.60
CA LEU A 21 3.32 21.89 -1.67
C LEU A 21 3.45 21.43 -0.21
N VAL A 22 3.09 20.18 0.07
CA VAL A 22 3.19 19.60 1.41
C VAL A 22 4.66 19.48 1.85
N ILE A 23 5.57 19.07 0.96
CA ILE A 23 7.02 19.06 1.22
C ILE A 23 7.53 20.48 1.49
N TYR A 24 7.17 21.42 0.62
CA TYR A 24 7.58 22.82 0.75
C TYR A 24 7.10 23.40 2.09
N TYR A 25 5.83 23.21 2.43
CA TYR A 25 5.24 23.67 3.67
C TYR A 25 5.97 23.07 4.88
N SER A 26 6.14 21.75 4.93
CA SER A 26 6.84 21.06 6.02
C SER A 26 8.27 21.59 6.22
N LEU A 27 9.05 21.74 5.14
CA LEU A 27 10.42 22.25 5.22
C LEU A 27 10.48 23.75 5.55
N SER A 28 9.52 24.55 5.10
CA SER A 28 9.45 25.99 5.39
C SER A 28 9.02 26.27 6.83
N ALA A 29 8.16 25.42 7.40
CA ALA A 29 7.70 25.52 8.78
C ALA A 29 8.75 25.02 9.79
N ALA A 30 9.72 24.20 9.34
CA ALA A 30 10.76 23.65 10.21
C ALA A 30 11.91 24.64 10.45
N THR A 31 12.40 24.67 11.70
CA THR A 31 13.56 25.50 12.05
C THR A 31 14.82 25.03 11.31
N PRO A 32 15.85 25.88 11.15
CA PRO A 32 17.13 25.46 10.54
C PRO A 32 17.76 24.25 11.24
N LYS A 33 17.61 24.17 12.58
CA LYS A 33 18.12 23.05 13.38
C LYS A 33 17.37 21.75 13.09
N GLU A 34 16.04 21.78 13.03
CA GLU A 34 15.21 20.61 12.71
C GLU A 34 15.54 20.06 11.31
N ARG A 35 15.68 20.94 10.32
CA ARG A 35 16.10 20.55 8.96
C ARG A 35 17.48 19.92 8.93
N ALA A 36 18.44 20.45 9.70
CA ALA A 36 19.78 19.88 9.81
C ALA A 36 19.74 18.48 10.46
N THR A 37 18.93 18.29 11.51
CA THR A 37 18.74 16.99 12.17
C THR A 37 18.11 15.98 11.22
N LEU A 38 17.02 16.34 10.53
CA LEU A 38 16.38 15.50 9.52
C LEU A 38 17.39 15.03 8.46
N TRP A 39 18.18 15.98 7.92
CA TRP A 39 19.18 15.67 6.91
C TRP A 39 20.30 14.78 7.43
N LYS A 40 20.76 15.03 8.66
CA LYS A 40 21.74 14.19 9.36
C LYS A 40 21.23 12.77 9.52
N ASN A 41 19.97 12.58 9.93
CA ASN A 41 19.36 11.27 10.11
C ASN A 41 19.22 10.50 8.79
N ILE A 42 18.84 11.17 7.71
CA ILE A 42 18.78 10.56 6.37
C ILE A 42 20.18 10.16 5.88
N LYS A 43 21.18 11.04 6.01
CA LYS A 43 22.57 10.76 5.58
C LYS A 43 23.28 9.72 6.43
N GLY A 44 22.97 9.68 7.72
CA GLY A 44 23.54 8.73 8.68
C GLY A 44 22.87 7.35 8.64
N ALA A 45 21.84 7.16 7.81
CA ALA A 45 21.11 5.91 7.73
C ALA A 45 22.04 4.77 7.27
N ASN A 46 22.14 3.73 8.11
CA ASN A 46 23.03 2.61 7.82
C ASN A 46 22.55 1.85 6.56
N PRO A 47 23.38 1.74 5.51
CA PRO A 47 23.00 1.15 4.23
C PRO A 47 22.65 -0.34 4.33
N VAL A 48 23.13 -1.06 5.34
CA VAL A 48 22.82 -2.48 5.54
C VAL A 48 21.32 -2.68 5.80
N TYR A 49 20.71 -1.85 6.64
CA TYR A 49 19.27 -1.95 6.93
C TYR A 49 18.42 -1.49 5.74
N ILE A 50 18.90 -0.50 4.98
CA ILE A 50 18.25 -0.09 3.73
C ILE A 50 18.30 -1.24 2.71
N ALA A 51 19.46 -1.88 2.53
CA ALA A 51 19.59 -3.03 1.65
C ALA A 51 18.68 -4.18 2.07
N ALA A 52 18.60 -4.50 3.37
CA ALA A 52 17.67 -5.50 3.89
C ALA A 52 16.20 -5.12 3.59
N SER A 53 15.82 -3.85 3.75
CA SER A 53 14.49 -3.36 3.40
C SER A 53 14.19 -3.53 1.91
N LEU A 54 15.15 -3.24 1.03
CA LEU A 54 15.02 -3.44 -0.42
C LEU A 54 14.89 -4.93 -0.80
N VAL A 55 15.59 -5.81 -0.08
CA VAL A 55 15.47 -7.28 -0.26
C VAL A 55 14.06 -7.74 0.12
N PHE A 56 13.54 -7.34 1.28
CA PHE A 56 12.17 -7.67 1.68
C PHE A 56 11.13 -7.13 0.68
N GLY A 57 11.29 -5.88 0.23
CA GLY A 57 10.47 -5.29 -0.83
C GLY A 57 10.49 -6.12 -2.11
N THR A 58 11.67 -6.49 -2.60
CA THR A 58 11.83 -7.30 -3.82
C THR A 58 11.21 -8.69 -3.67
N LEU A 59 11.43 -9.36 -2.54
CA LEU A 59 10.84 -10.68 -2.26
C LEU A 59 9.31 -10.61 -2.22
N SER A 60 8.73 -9.54 -1.67
CA SER A 60 7.29 -9.33 -1.69
C SER A 60 6.75 -9.22 -3.13
N HIS A 61 7.45 -8.49 -4.01
CA HIS A 61 7.05 -8.29 -5.40
C HIS A 61 7.21 -9.58 -6.21
N LEU A 62 8.28 -10.35 -5.98
CA LEU A 62 8.49 -11.65 -6.58
C LEU A 62 7.42 -12.65 -6.16
N SER A 63 7.12 -12.71 -4.86
CA SER A 63 6.05 -13.56 -4.32
C SER A 63 4.70 -13.19 -4.90
N ARG A 64 4.40 -11.89 -5.08
CA ARG A 64 3.19 -11.43 -5.76
C ARG A 64 3.10 -11.91 -7.20
N ALA A 65 4.19 -11.77 -7.96
CA ALA A 65 4.26 -12.26 -9.33
C ALA A 65 4.07 -13.77 -9.41
N TYR A 66 4.66 -14.52 -8.47
CA TYR A 66 4.52 -15.96 -8.36
C TYR A 66 3.07 -16.37 -8.03
N ARG A 67 2.50 -15.77 -6.98
CA ARG A 67 1.12 -15.96 -6.51
C ARG A 67 0.11 -15.74 -7.63
N TRP A 68 0.36 -14.79 -8.52
CA TRP A 68 -0.53 -14.47 -9.64
C TRP A 68 -0.80 -15.68 -10.57
N GLN A 69 0.13 -16.63 -10.67
CA GLN A 69 -0.05 -17.87 -11.44
C GLN A 69 -1.32 -18.61 -11.04
N TYR A 70 -1.60 -18.68 -9.74
CA TYR A 70 -2.69 -19.51 -9.23
C TYR A 70 -4.05 -19.04 -9.75
N LEU A 71 -4.21 -17.74 -10.01
CA LEU A 71 -5.45 -17.20 -10.58
C LEU A 71 -5.55 -17.43 -12.09
N LEU A 72 -4.41 -17.54 -12.79
CA LEU A 72 -4.36 -17.69 -14.25
C LEU A 72 -4.44 -19.16 -14.70
N GLN A 73 -3.86 -20.07 -13.92
CA GLN A 73 -3.79 -21.50 -14.21
C GLN A 73 -5.16 -22.18 -14.39
N PRO A 74 -6.20 -21.91 -13.58
CA PRO A 74 -7.54 -22.49 -13.78
C PRO A 74 -8.17 -22.13 -15.13
N MET A 75 -7.72 -21.04 -15.75
CA MET A 75 -8.18 -20.59 -17.07
C MET A 75 -7.30 -21.11 -18.22
N GLY A 76 -6.32 -21.98 -17.92
CA GLY A 76 -5.42 -22.58 -18.90
C GLY A 76 -4.16 -21.75 -19.24
N TYR A 77 -3.90 -20.64 -18.53
CA TYR A 77 -2.76 -19.77 -18.82
C TYR A 77 -1.59 -20.01 -17.87
N HIS A 78 -0.38 -20.06 -18.44
CA HIS A 78 0.86 -20.31 -17.72
C HIS A 78 1.97 -19.32 -18.07
N PRO A 79 1.77 -18.00 -17.85
CA PRO A 79 2.77 -17.01 -18.18
C PRO A 79 4.06 -17.19 -17.37
N LYS A 80 5.20 -16.87 -17.99
CA LYS A 80 6.52 -16.97 -17.37
C LYS A 80 6.57 -16.08 -16.12
N LEU A 81 7.26 -16.56 -15.08
CA LEU A 81 7.43 -15.80 -13.84
C LEU A 81 8.13 -14.45 -14.10
N SER A 82 9.13 -14.43 -14.98
CA SER A 82 9.84 -13.20 -15.38
C SER A 82 8.88 -12.16 -15.96
N ASN A 83 8.02 -12.55 -16.89
CA ASN A 83 7.04 -11.65 -17.51
C ASN A 83 5.99 -11.17 -16.51
N ARG A 84 5.49 -12.04 -15.63
CA ARG A 84 4.60 -11.64 -14.53
C ARG A 84 5.25 -10.64 -13.58
N PHE A 85 6.52 -10.87 -13.21
CA PHE A 85 7.28 -9.98 -12.33
C PHE A 85 7.53 -8.62 -12.99
N MET A 86 7.99 -8.62 -14.23
CA MET A 86 8.20 -7.39 -14.99
C MET A 86 6.89 -6.62 -15.21
N ALA A 87 5.77 -7.31 -15.45
CA ALA A 87 4.46 -6.68 -15.55
C ALA A 87 4.03 -6.03 -14.21
N VAL A 88 4.28 -6.69 -13.06
CA VAL A 88 4.04 -6.12 -11.72
C VAL A 88 4.89 -4.86 -11.52
N MET A 89 6.18 -4.90 -11.83
CA MET A 89 7.07 -3.76 -11.63
C MET A 89 6.76 -2.59 -12.58
N ALA A 90 6.46 -2.88 -13.85
CA ALA A 90 6.01 -1.87 -14.82
C ALA A 90 4.69 -1.23 -14.36
N ALA A 91 3.77 -2.00 -13.78
CA ALA A 91 2.54 -1.49 -13.20
C ALA A 91 2.79 -0.54 -12.02
N TYR A 92 3.69 -0.90 -11.10
CA TYR A 92 4.05 -0.02 -9.99
C TYR A 92 4.70 1.29 -10.47
N LEU A 93 5.58 1.21 -11.46
CA LEU A 93 6.17 2.41 -12.06
C LEU A 93 5.11 3.30 -12.73
N ALA A 94 4.20 2.69 -13.50
CA ALA A 94 3.10 3.44 -14.12
C ALA A 94 2.21 4.12 -13.07
N ASN A 95 1.97 3.47 -11.92
CA ASN A 95 1.19 4.03 -10.82
C ASN A 95 1.88 5.21 -10.12
N LEU A 96 3.22 5.35 -10.17
CA LEU A 96 3.90 6.56 -9.72
C LEU A 96 3.60 7.76 -10.62
N GLY A 97 3.43 7.54 -11.92
CA GLY A 97 3.13 8.59 -12.88
C GLY A 97 1.64 8.93 -12.96
N ILE A 98 0.83 7.95 -13.39
CA ILE A 98 -0.62 8.09 -13.53
C ILE A 98 -1.29 7.15 -12.52
N PRO A 99 -2.01 7.69 -11.51
CA PRO A 99 -2.67 6.88 -10.49
C PRO A 99 -3.58 5.80 -11.11
N ARG A 100 -3.44 4.57 -10.62
CA ARG A 100 -4.26 3.39 -10.99
C ARG A 100 -4.17 2.96 -12.46
N SER A 101 -3.23 3.51 -13.22
CA SER A 101 -2.99 3.11 -14.61
C SER A 101 -2.22 1.79 -14.73
N GLY A 102 -1.45 1.46 -13.69
CA GLY A 102 -0.61 0.28 -13.63
C GLY A 102 -1.39 -1.02 -13.71
N GLU A 103 -2.56 -1.09 -13.09
CA GLU A 103 -3.43 -2.27 -13.14
C GLU A 103 -3.87 -2.59 -14.57
N PHE A 104 -4.21 -1.56 -15.36
CA PHE A 104 -4.54 -1.71 -16.77
C PHE A 104 -3.30 -2.13 -17.58
N LEU A 105 -2.17 -1.44 -17.35
CA LEU A 105 -0.91 -1.77 -18.03
C LEU A 105 -0.48 -3.21 -17.77
N ARG A 106 -0.57 -3.70 -16.53
CA ARG A 106 -0.21 -5.07 -16.15
C ARG A 106 -1.00 -6.11 -16.95
N GLY A 107 -2.30 -5.88 -17.11
CA GLY A 107 -3.18 -6.73 -17.92
C GLY A 107 -2.79 -6.69 -19.39
N ALA A 108 -2.58 -5.49 -19.94
CA ALA A 108 -2.16 -5.30 -21.33
C ALA A 108 -0.81 -5.98 -21.63
N LEU A 109 0.16 -5.91 -20.72
CA LEU A 109 1.47 -6.56 -20.86
C LEU A 109 1.35 -8.09 -20.93
N LEU A 110 0.46 -8.72 -20.15
CA LEU A 110 0.20 -10.15 -20.29
C LEU A 110 -0.50 -10.49 -21.59
N THR A 111 -1.41 -9.65 -22.07
CA THR A 111 -2.02 -9.83 -23.40
C THR A 111 -0.97 -9.76 -24.50
N THR A 112 -0.05 -8.80 -24.42
CA THR A 112 0.99 -8.61 -25.44
C THR A 112 2.07 -9.70 -25.43
N TYR A 113 2.55 -10.13 -24.26
CA TYR A 113 3.73 -11.01 -24.18
C TYR A 113 3.44 -12.47 -23.79
N GLU A 114 2.21 -12.75 -23.35
CA GLU A 114 1.79 -14.06 -22.86
C GLU A 114 0.42 -14.51 -23.39
N GLU A 115 -0.17 -13.75 -24.32
CA GLU A 115 -1.43 -14.07 -25.02
C GLU A 115 -2.62 -14.33 -24.07
N VAL A 116 -2.56 -13.83 -22.84
CA VAL A 116 -3.67 -13.88 -21.90
C VAL A 116 -4.69 -12.81 -22.30
N PRO A 117 -5.96 -13.15 -22.60
CA PRO A 117 -6.98 -12.16 -22.90
C PRO A 117 -7.07 -11.10 -21.80
N PHE A 118 -7.17 -9.84 -22.21
CA PHE A 118 -7.09 -8.71 -21.31
C PHE A 118 -8.11 -8.80 -20.18
N GLU A 119 -9.35 -9.19 -20.49
CA GLU A 119 -10.47 -9.29 -19.55
C GLU A 119 -10.20 -10.34 -18.47
N LYS A 120 -9.60 -11.47 -18.86
CA LYS A 120 -9.21 -12.54 -17.93
C LYS A 120 -8.08 -12.08 -17.03
N ALA A 121 -7.02 -11.49 -17.60
CA ALA A 121 -5.90 -10.96 -16.83
C ALA A 121 -6.38 -9.88 -15.84
N PHE A 122 -7.18 -8.93 -16.32
CA PHE A 122 -7.72 -7.84 -15.50
C PHE A 122 -8.64 -8.37 -14.38
N GLY A 123 -9.50 -9.35 -14.68
CA GLY A 123 -10.33 -10.02 -13.67
C GLY A 123 -9.51 -10.61 -12.52
N THR A 124 -8.38 -11.28 -12.81
CA THR A 124 -7.50 -11.80 -11.74
C THR A 124 -6.84 -10.71 -10.91
N ILE A 125 -6.50 -9.56 -11.50
CA ILE A 125 -5.93 -8.42 -10.78
C ILE A 125 -6.94 -7.89 -9.76
N ILE A 126 -8.23 -7.83 -10.11
CA ILE A 126 -9.30 -7.45 -9.19
C ILE A 126 -9.35 -8.42 -8.00
N SER A 127 -9.36 -9.73 -8.25
CA SER A 127 -9.34 -10.74 -7.18
C SER A 127 -8.13 -10.60 -6.25
N GLU A 128 -6.94 -10.34 -6.79
CA GLU A 128 -5.75 -10.06 -5.97
C GLU A 128 -5.94 -8.83 -5.08
N ARG A 129 -6.52 -7.75 -5.60
CA ARG A 129 -6.77 -6.51 -4.84
C ARG A 129 -7.75 -6.75 -3.69
N ILE A 130 -8.75 -7.62 -3.87
CA ILE A 130 -9.69 -8.00 -2.81
C ILE A 130 -8.96 -8.72 -1.68
N ALA A 131 -8.11 -9.71 -2.00
CA ALA A 131 -7.32 -10.41 -0.99
C ALA A 131 -6.39 -9.46 -0.24
N ASP A 132 -5.72 -8.56 -0.94
CA ASP A 132 -4.84 -7.56 -0.32
C ASP A 132 -5.65 -6.56 0.54
N PHE A 133 -6.84 -6.15 0.11
CA PHE A 133 -7.70 -5.27 0.90
C PHE A 133 -8.15 -5.93 2.21
N ILE A 134 -8.54 -7.21 2.16
CA ILE A 134 -8.88 -7.99 3.38
C ILE A 134 -7.67 -8.04 4.32
N MET A 135 -6.47 -8.34 3.79
CA MET A 135 -5.25 -8.36 4.60
C MET A 135 -4.92 -7.00 5.23
N LEU A 136 -5.14 -5.90 4.51
CA LEU A 136 -4.97 -4.56 5.07
C LEU A 136 -5.89 -4.37 6.29
N LEU A 137 -7.16 -4.73 6.17
CA LEU A 137 -8.12 -4.62 7.28
C LEU A 137 -7.73 -5.51 8.47
N LEU A 138 -7.22 -6.71 8.22
CA LEU A 138 -6.71 -7.60 9.28
C LEU A 138 -5.50 -6.99 9.99
N VAL A 139 -4.57 -6.41 9.25
CA VAL A 139 -3.39 -5.73 9.83
C VAL A 139 -3.79 -4.48 10.60
N VAL A 140 -4.75 -3.69 10.10
CA VAL A 140 -5.32 -2.55 10.82
C VAL A 140 -5.97 -3.00 12.13
N GLY A 141 -6.81 -4.04 12.08
CA GLY A 141 -7.44 -4.60 13.28
C GLY A 141 -6.41 -5.08 14.30
N PHE A 142 -5.40 -5.82 13.83
CA PHE A 142 -4.31 -6.30 14.69
C PHE A 142 -3.46 -5.15 15.28
N ALA A 143 -3.18 -4.11 14.50
CA ALA A 143 -2.47 -2.93 14.99
C ALA A 143 -3.27 -2.21 16.08
N ILE A 144 -4.60 -2.06 15.90
CA ILE A 144 -5.47 -1.47 16.91
C ILE A 144 -5.46 -2.30 18.19
N THR A 145 -5.55 -3.64 18.10
CA THR A 145 -5.50 -4.49 19.30
C THR A 145 -4.20 -4.32 20.07
N LEU A 146 -3.06 -4.23 19.37
CA LEU A 146 -1.74 -4.03 19.99
C LEU A 146 -1.58 -2.65 20.63
N GLN A 147 -2.40 -1.66 20.26
CA GLN A 147 -2.34 -0.28 20.77
C GLN A 147 -3.46 0.05 21.78
N THR A 148 -4.19 -0.97 22.25
CA THR A 148 -5.35 -0.79 23.13
C THR A 148 -4.98 -0.08 24.42
N ASP A 149 -3.89 -0.48 25.09
CA ASP A 149 -3.48 0.13 26.37
C ASP A 149 -3.14 1.61 26.24
N MET A 150 -2.46 1.99 25.15
CA MET A 150 -2.18 3.39 24.86
C MET A 150 -3.47 4.17 24.59
N LEU A 151 -4.38 3.61 23.79
CA LEU A 151 -5.66 4.25 23.50
C LEU A 151 -6.46 4.48 24.79
N LEU A 152 -6.52 3.47 25.67
CA LEU A 152 -7.21 3.58 26.96
C LEU A 152 -6.55 4.62 27.88
N THR A 153 -5.22 4.69 27.89
CA THR A 153 -4.46 5.70 28.65
C THR A 153 -4.78 7.11 28.15
N TYR A 154 -4.74 7.32 26.83
CA TYR A 154 -5.08 8.60 26.21
C TYR A 154 -6.52 9.03 26.51
N LEU A 155 -7.49 8.11 26.41
CA LEU A 155 -8.89 8.40 26.77
C LEU A 155 -9.04 8.81 28.23
N LYS A 156 -8.32 8.15 29.14
CA LYS A 156 -8.29 8.49 30.57
C LYS A 156 -7.70 9.89 30.80
N GLU A 157 -6.60 10.22 30.15
CA GLU A 157 -5.97 11.55 30.22
C GLU A 157 -6.88 12.67 29.71
N GLN A 158 -7.67 12.39 28.67
CA GLN A 158 -8.67 13.32 28.13
C GLN A 158 -9.99 13.33 28.90
N ASN A 159 -10.09 12.64 30.05
CA ASN A 159 -11.31 12.47 30.85
C ASN A 159 -12.52 11.93 30.05
N ILE A 160 -12.26 11.10 29.04
CA ILE A 160 -13.31 10.44 28.25
C ILE A 160 -13.77 9.19 28.99
N ASN A 161 -15.07 9.13 29.32
CA ASN A 161 -15.65 7.98 29.99
C ASN A 161 -15.56 6.72 29.10
N PRO A 162 -14.95 5.61 29.56
CA PRO A 162 -14.86 4.37 28.80
C PRO A 162 -16.20 3.83 28.32
N LEU A 163 -17.30 4.09 29.04
CA LEU A 163 -18.64 3.70 28.64
C LEU A 163 -19.07 4.39 27.34
N TYR A 164 -18.70 5.66 27.13
CA TYR A 164 -18.98 6.36 25.88
C TYR A 164 -18.15 5.78 24.72
N THR A 165 -16.91 5.37 24.98
CA THR A 165 -16.08 4.69 23.99
C THR A 165 -16.67 3.35 23.58
N VAL A 166 -17.08 2.52 24.55
CA VAL A 166 -17.74 1.23 24.27
C VAL A 166 -19.07 1.43 23.56
N ALA A 167 -19.89 2.38 24.01
CA ALA A 167 -21.16 2.70 23.35
C ALA A 167 -20.95 3.20 21.92
N PHE A 168 -19.94 4.04 21.68
CA PHE A 168 -19.56 4.50 20.34
C PHE A 168 -19.09 3.34 19.46
N LEU A 169 -18.27 2.43 19.97
CA LEU A 169 -17.81 1.26 19.22
C LEU A 169 -18.98 0.33 18.87
N ILE A 170 -19.89 0.05 19.82
CA ILE A 170 -21.10 -0.74 19.57
C ILE A 170 -21.98 -0.06 18.53
N PHE A 171 -22.17 1.27 18.64
CA PHE A 171 -22.93 2.04 17.67
C PHE A 171 -22.27 2.03 16.29
N ALA A 172 -20.96 2.17 16.20
CA ALA A 172 -20.21 2.13 14.95
C ALA A 172 -20.30 0.76 14.29
N VAL A 173 -20.08 -0.32 15.04
CA VAL A 173 -20.22 -1.70 14.55
C VAL A 173 -21.67 -1.98 14.13
N GLY A 174 -22.63 -1.59 14.96
CA GLY A 174 -24.06 -1.70 14.66
C GLY A 174 -24.44 -0.94 13.39
N GLY A 175 -23.94 0.28 13.23
CA GLY A 175 -24.12 1.10 12.04
C GLY A 175 -23.53 0.48 10.77
N ILE A 176 -22.34 -0.13 10.88
CA ILE A 176 -21.73 -0.89 9.76
C ILE A 176 -22.60 -2.08 9.39
N VAL A 177 -23.06 -2.87 10.36
CA VAL A 177 -23.89 -4.07 10.11
C VAL A 177 -25.26 -3.69 9.53
N ILE A 178 -25.90 -2.67 10.08
CA ILE A 178 -27.19 -2.16 9.58
C ILE A 178 -27.00 -1.55 8.19
N GLY A 179 -25.96 -0.74 7.98
CA GLY A 179 -25.61 -0.17 6.69
C GLY A 179 -25.39 -1.25 5.63
N PHE A 180 -24.64 -2.30 5.96
CA PHE A 180 -24.46 -3.46 5.10
C PHE A 180 -25.80 -4.11 4.71
N LYS A 181 -26.69 -4.34 5.68
CA LYS A 181 -28.04 -4.91 5.43
C LYS A 181 -28.89 -4.00 4.55
N ILE A 182 -28.87 -2.68 4.78
CA ILE A 182 -29.59 -1.69 3.97
C ILE A 182 -29.10 -1.73 2.53
N ILE A 183 -27.78 -1.71 2.32
CA ILE A 183 -27.17 -1.78 0.99
C ILE A 183 -27.59 -3.08 0.28
N GLN A 184 -27.55 -4.21 0.97
CA GLN A 184 -27.95 -5.49 0.38
C GLN A 184 -29.44 -5.56 -0.01
N ARG A 185 -30.30 -4.79 0.66
CA ARG A 185 -31.73 -4.67 0.34
C ARG A 185 -32.04 -3.60 -0.71
N ALA A 186 -31.06 -2.80 -1.13
CA ALA A 186 -31.28 -1.74 -2.09
C ALA A 186 -31.75 -2.28 -3.44
N GLN A 187 -32.78 -1.64 -4.00
CA GLN A 187 -33.38 -1.97 -5.30
C GLN A 187 -33.18 -0.87 -6.35
N THR A 188 -32.93 0.37 -5.94
CA THR A 188 -32.70 1.51 -6.85
C THR A 188 -31.62 2.47 -6.33
N GLY A 189 -31.13 3.35 -7.22
CA GLY A 189 -30.22 4.45 -6.87
C GLY A 189 -28.76 4.06 -6.63
N ILE A 190 -28.03 4.93 -5.93
CA ILE A 190 -26.58 4.78 -5.67
C ILE A 190 -26.29 3.53 -4.82
N LEU A 191 -27.21 3.14 -3.94
CA LEU A 191 -27.06 1.97 -3.07
C LEU A 191 -26.98 0.65 -3.86
N VAL A 192 -27.62 0.56 -5.04
CA VAL A 192 -27.49 -0.62 -5.91
C VAL A 192 -26.07 -0.73 -6.48
N LYS A 193 -25.43 0.40 -6.82
CA LYS A 193 -24.03 0.39 -7.27
C LYS A 193 -23.11 -0.12 -6.17
N LEU A 194 -23.35 0.30 -4.93
CA LEU A 194 -22.59 -0.16 -3.77
C LEU A 194 -22.84 -1.64 -3.46
N LYS A 195 -24.10 -2.10 -3.57
CA LYS A 195 -24.47 -3.52 -3.48
C LYS A 195 -23.72 -4.36 -4.51
N ASN A 196 -23.72 -3.95 -5.77
CA ASN A 196 -23.02 -4.66 -6.84
C ASN A 196 -21.52 -4.71 -6.60
N PHE A 197 -20.92 -3.61 -6.14
CA PHE A 197 -19.52 -3.58 -5.73
C PHE A 197 -19.23 -4.60 -4.61
N MET A 198 -20.04 -4.62 -3.55
CA MET A 198 -19.89 -5.55 -2.43
C MET A 198 -20.08 -7.01 -2.84
N ASN A 199 -21.06 -7.30 -3.70
CA ASN A 199 -21.25 -8.65 -4.23
C ASN A 199 -20.04 -9.08 -5.05
N GLY A 200 -19.47 -8.19 -5.87
CA GLY A 200 -18.20 -8.43 -6.56
C GLY A 200 -17.02 -8.72 -5.62
N LEU A 201 -16.96 -8.07 -4.45
CA LEU A 201 -15.95 -8.40 -3.42
C LEU A 201 -16.14 -9.83 -2.88
N ILE A 202 -17.39 -10.22 -2.60
CA ILE A 202 -17.73 -11.56 -2.09
C ILE A 202 -17.41 -12.62 -3.15
N GLU A 203 -17.80 -12.40 -4.41
CA GLU A 203 -17.51 -13.30 -5.54
C GLU A 203 -16.01 -13.46 -5.75
N GLY A 204 -15.24 -12.36 -5.72
CA GLY A 204 -13.79 -12.41 -5.84
C GLY A 204 -13.12 -13.18 -4.70
N MET A 205 -13.61 -13.03 -3.47
CA MET A 205 -13.14 -13.80 -2.32
C MET A 205 -13.50 -15.29 -2.45
N GLN A 206 -14.73 -15.62 -2.83
CA GLN A 206 -15.18 -17.00 -3.06
C GLN A 206 -14.37 -17.68 -4.16
N SER A 207 -14.04 -16.97 -5.23
CA SER A 207 -13.16 -17.46 -6.31
C SER A 207 -11.81 -17.94 -5.77
N ILE A 208 -11.20 -17.17 -4.85
CA ILE A 208 -9.93 -17.54 -4.22
C ILE A 208 -10.10 -18.75 -3.29
N LEU A 209 -11.18 -18.79 -2.49
CA LEU A 209 -11.42 -19.86 -1.51
C LEU A 209 -11.83 -21.19 -2.15
N ASN A 210 -12.36 -21.18 -3.37
CA ASN A 210 -12.76 -22.37 -4.12
C ASN A 210 -11.67 -22.87 -5.09
N MET A 211 -10.57 -22.12 -5.24
CA MET A 211 -9.46 -22.48 -6.11
C MET A 211 -8.70 -23.71 -5.59
N ARG A 212 -8.28 -24.59 -6.51
CA ARG A 212 -7.49 -25.81 -6.20
C ARG A 212 -6.25 -25.51 -5.33
N ASN A 213 -5.48 -24.48 -5.69
CA ASN A 213 -4.23 -24.11 -5.03
C ASN A 213 -4.41 -22.99 -3.97
N LYS A 214 -5.59 -22.89 -3.34
CA LYS A 214 -5.92 -21.80 -2.40
C LYS A 214 -4.93 -21.63 -1.25
N TRP A 215 -4.43 -22.73 -0.67
CA TRP A 215 -3.50 -22.66 0.46
C TRP A 215 -2.15 -22.07 0.06
N ALA A 216 -1.66 -22.39 -1.13
CA ALA A 216 -0.45 -21.78 -1.66
C ALA A 216 -0.68 -20.28 -1.92
N PHE A 217 -1.83 -19.89 -2.47
CA PHE A 217 -2.20 -18.49 -2.64
C PHE A 217 -2.25 -17.73 -1.31
N ILE A 218 -2.88 -18.31 -0.29
CA ILE A 218 -2.95 -17.73 1.08
C ILE A 218 -1.55 -17.64 1.68
N GLY A 219 -0.72 -18.68 1.58
CA GLY A 219 0.65 -18.68 2.07
C GLY A 219 1.50 -17.56 1.44
N HIS A 220 1.45 -17.40 0.12
CA HIS A 220 2.11 -16.27 -0.55
C HIS A 220 1.52 -14.92 -0.14
N THR A 221 0.20 -14.84 0.11
CA THR A 221 -0.44 -13.62 0.60
C THR A 221 0.13 -13.23 1.96
N LEU A 222 0.14 -14.15 2.93
CA LEU A 222 0.72 -13.90 4.25
C LEU A 222 2.20 -13.52 4.15
N PHE A 223 2.98 -14.22 3.33
CA PHE A 223 4.39 -13.91 3.09
C PHE A 223 4.59 -12.47 2.58
N ILE A 224 3.80 -12.05 1.58
CA ILE A 224 3.87 -10.68 1.03
C ILE A 224 3.67 -9.64 2.13
N TRP A 225 2.66 -9.83 2.99
CA TRP A 225 2.34 -8.90 4.08
C TRP A 225 3.39 -8.90 5.18
N VAL A 226 3.94 -10.06 5.53
CA VAL A 226 5.10 -10.14 6.45
C VAL A 226 6.30 -9.38 5.88
N MET A 227 6.61 -9.56 4.59
CA MET A 227 7.68 -8.81 3.95
C MET A 227 7.42 -7.29 3.94
N TYR A 228 6.18 -6.85 3.73
CA TYR A 228 5.81 -5.44 3.82
C TYR A 228 5.99 -4.84 5.23
N VAL A 229 5.72 -5.62 6.29
CA VAL A 229 5.99 -5.17 7.66
C VAL A 229 7.49 -5.20 7.95
N LEU A 230 8.21 -6.23 7.51
CA LEU A 230 9.66 -6.36 7.73
C LEU A 230 10.47 -5.28 7.01
N MET A 231 10.09 -4.89 5.79
CA MET A 231 10.76 -3.79 5.08
C MET A 231 10.63 -2.45 5.82
N PHE A 232 9.55 -2.25 6.59
CA PHE A 232 9.40 -1.12 7.49
C PHE A 232 10.20 -1.30 8.78
N TRP A 233 10.05 -2.46 9.42
CA TRP A 233 10.61 -2.75 10.72
C TRP A 233 12.13 -2.63 10.73
N VAL A 234 12.81 -3.12 9.69
CA VAL A 234 14.27 -3.07 9.62
C VAL A 234 14.82 -1.64 9.52
N ILE A 235 14.05 -0.71 8.94
CA ILE A 235 14.47 0.70 8.82
C ILE A 235 14.53 1.40 10.16
N LYS A 236 13.83 0.93 11.20
CA LYS A 236 13.89 1.57 12.52
C LYS A 236 15.31 1.64 13.08
N PHE A 237 16.15 0.67 12.71
CA PHE A 237 17.55 0.59 13.14
C PHE A 237 18.49 1.56 12.42
N THR A 238 18.01 2.31 11.42
CA THR A 238 18.80 3.37 10.78
C THR A 238 18.82 4.66 11.58
N ILE A 239 17.89 4.85 12.53
CA ILE A 239 17.68 6.10 13.25
C ILE A 239 17.73 5.83 14.75
N PRO A 240 18.75 6.33 15.48
CA PRO A 240 18.91 6.07 16.92
C PRO A 240 17.65 6.37 17.73
N GLU A 241 16.99 7.50 17.44
CA GLU A 241 15.77 7.96 18.12
C GLU A 241 14.57 7.05 17.89
N ILE A 242 14.56 6.24 16.83
CA ILE A 242 13.46 5.34 16.47
C ILE A 242 13.82 3.86 16.71
N SER A 243 15.10 3.56 16.92
CA SER A 243 15.62 2.18 17.03
C SER A 243 14.95 1.34 18.12
N TYR A 244 14.55 1.97 19.23
CA TYR A 244 13.88 1.35 20.36
C TYR A 244 12.35 1.29 20.21
N ALA A 245 11.80 1.78 19.09
CA ALA A 245 10.37 1.69 18.83
C ALA A 245 9.89 0.24 18.83
N SER A 246 8.80 -0.02 19.56
CA SER A 246 8.21 -1.35 19.66
C SER A 246 7.64 -1.77 18.30
N THR A 247 7.53 -3.09 18.07
CA THR A 247 6.92 -3.61 16.84
C THR A 247 5.48 -3.13 16.67
N ALA A 248 4.74 -2.89 17.75
CA ALA A 248 3.40 -2.33 17.71
C ALA A 248 3.38 -0.89 17.14
N VAL A 249 4.35 -0.04 17.50
CA VAL A 249 4.47 1.33 16.95
C VAL A 249 4.83 1.28 15.47
N ILE A 250 5.75 0.39 15.08
CA ILE A 250 6.10 0.18 13.67
C ILE A 250 4.89 -0.30 12.86
N LEU A 251 4.06 -1.19 13.42
CA LEU A 251 2.86 -1.66 12.75
C LEU A 251 1.82 -0.54 12.59
N ALA A 252 1.68 0.34 13.59
CA ALA A 252 0.87 1.55 13.46
C ALA A 252 1.42 2.48 12.37
N ALA A 253 2.75 2.66 12.28
CA ALA A 253 3.40 3.45 11.22
C ALA A 253 3.18 2.87 9.83
N PHE A 254 3.22 1.54 9.71
CA PHE A 254 2.88 0.82 8.48
C PHE A 254 1.43 1.08 8.06
N VAL A 255 0.48 1.04 8.99
CA VAL A 255 -0.94 1.33 8.74
C VAL A 255 -1.12 2.78 8.27
N ILE A 256 -0.59 3.76 9.00
CA ILE A 256 -0.67 5.18 8.63
C ILE A 256 -0.02 5.44 7.28
N GLY A 257 1.16 4.88 7.03
CA GLY A 257 1.85 4.98 5.74
C GLY A 257 1.02 4.41 4.59
N SER A 258 0.34 3.27 4.79
CA SER A 258 -0.53 2.66 3.78
C SER A 258 -1.67 3.58 3.36
N PHE A 259 -2.26 4.32 4.31
CA PHE A 259 -3.28 5.32 4.00
C PHE A 259 -2.70 6.59 3.36
N ALA A 260 -1.52 7.04 3.81
CA ALA A 260 -0.86 8.22 3.27
C ALA A 260 -0.55 8.11 1.76
N ILE A 261 -0.21 6.91 1.27
CA ILE A 261 -0.02 6.64 -0.18
C ILE A 261 -1.30 6.89 -1.00
N SER A 262 -2.48 6.81 -0.38
CA SER A 262 -3.76 7.03 -1.05
C SER A 262 -4.15 8.51 -1.14
N VAL A 263 -3.53 9.38 -0.34
CA VAL A 263 -3.87 10.82 -0.26
C VAL A 263 -3.24 11.60 -1.41
N THR A 264 -1.95 11.38 -1.67
CA THR A 264 -1.22 11.95 -2.81
C THR A 264 -0.73 10.85 -3.73
N ASN A 265 -0.43 11.19 -4.98
CA ASN A 265 0.08 10.19 -5.92
C ASN A 265 1.41 9.61 -5.41
N GLY A 266 1.45 8.29 -5.17
CA GLY A 266 2.60 7.62 -4.58
C GLY A 266 2.95 8.05 -3.14
N GLY A 267 2.09 8.81 -2.45
CA GLY A 267 2.36 9.32 -1.10
C GLY A 267 3.39 10.43 -1.00
N ILE A 268 3.79 11.06 -2.13
CA ILE A 268 4.80 12.13 -2.14
C ILE A 268 4.42 13.21 -1.12
N GLY A 269 5.36 13.55 -0.24
CA GLY A 269 5.23 14.56 0.81
C GLY A 269 4.39 14.14 2.01
N VAL A 270 3.16 13.69 1.79
CA VAL A 270 2.23 13.31 2.87
C VAL A 270 2.77 12.12 3.66
N TYR A 271 3.40 11.15 3.00
CA TYR A 271 3.85 9.91 3.64
C TYR A 271 4.88 10.13 4.75
N PRO A 272 6.04 10.81 4.52
CA PRO A 272 6.99 11.07 5.59
C PRO A 272 6.41 11.88 6.75
N ILE A 273 5.55 12.87 6.47
CA ILE A 273 4.95 13.74 7.48
C ILE A 273 3.93 12.99 8.33
N SER A 274 3.07 12.17 7.72
CA SER A 274 2.10 11.36 8.47
C SER A 274 2.80 10.35 9.39
N ILE A 275 3.91 9.77 8.94
CA ILE A 275 4.73 8.89 9.78
C ILE A 275 5.40 9.69 10.91
N GLY A 276 5.96 10.87 10.62
CA GLY A 276 6.52 11.76 11.63
C GLY A 276 5.51 12.13 12.72
N ALA A 277 4.30 12.55 12.31
CA ALA A 277 3.21 12.87 13.22
C ALA A 277 2.79 11.68 14.08
N LEU A 278 2.77 10.47 13.52
CA LEU A 278 2.50 9.26 14.28
C LEU A 278 3.59 9.01 15.32
N PHE A 279 4.86 9.10 14.96
CA PHE A 279 5.96 8.90 15.91
C PHE A 279 5.92 9.94 17.05
N VAL A 280 5.57 11.20 16.76
CA VAL A 280 5.32 12.23 17.79
C VAL A 280 4.20 11.81 18.73
N PHE A 281 3.09 11.28 18.22
CA PHE A 281 1.99 10.78 19.04
C PHE A 281 2.44 9.67 20.01
N PHE A 282 3.38 8.83 19.59
CA PHE A 282 3.98 7.80 20.43
C PHE A 282 5.17 8.28 21.29
N GLY A 283 5.43 9.59 21.36
CA GLY A 283 6.48 10.18 22.21
C GLY A 283 7.89 10.16 21.62
N TYR A 284 8.04 9.93 20.31
CA TYR A 284 9.33 9.97 19.62
C TYR A 284 9.58 11.34 18.98
N SER A 285 10.84 11.62 18.63
CA SER A 285 11.21 12.86 17.93
C SER A 285 10.53 12.96 16.57
N LYS A 286 10.04 14.15 16.21
CA LYS A 286 9.46 14.43 14.90
C LYS A 286 10.46 14.19 13.78
N GLU A 287 11.69 14.68 13.94
CA GLU A 287 12.74 14.60 12.93
C GLU A 287 13.16 13.14 12.68
N GLY A 288 13.22 12.32 13.74
CA GLY A 288 13.45 10.89 13.62
C GLY A 288 12.32 10.18 12.88
N GLY A 289 11.06 10.47 13.21
CA GLY A 289 9.91 9.89 12.53
C GLY A 289 9.79 10.28 11.06
N GLU A 290 10.01 11.56 10.74
CA GLU A 290 10.04 12.03 9.35
C GLU A 290 11.21 11.42 8.57
N ALA A 291 12.40 11.31 9.17
CA ALA A 291 13.55 10.64 8.57
C ALA A 291 13.23 9.17 8.25
N PHE A 292 12.58 8.45 9.17
CA PHE A 292 12.15 7.06 8.95
C PHE A 292 11.22 6.99 7.74
N GLY A 293 10.21 7.87 7.70
CA GLY A 293 9.26 7.93 6.60
C GLY A 293 9.92 8.23 5.25
N TRP A 294 10.88 9.17 5.22
CA TRP A 294 11.66 9.48 4.02
C TRP A 294 12.53 8.33 3.54
N ILE A 295 13.18 7.60 4.45
CA ILE A 295 14.05 6.46 4.09
C ILE A 295 13.20 5.32 3.54
N VAL A 296 12.10 4.96 4.21
CA VAL A 296 11.19 3.90 3.72
C VAL A 296 10.61 4.30 2.36
N TRP A 297 10.00 5.48 2.26
CA TRP A 297 9.38 5.93 1.01
C TRP A 297 10.39 6.04 -0.14
N GLY A 298 11.53 6.68 0.12
CA GLY A 298 12.56 6.95 -0.87
C GLY A 298 13.22 5.68 -1.39
N SER A 299 13.58 4.76 -0.49
CA SER A 299 14.20 3.48 -0.88
C SER A 299 13.24 2.62 -1.72
N GLN A 300 11.98 2.47 -1.30
CA GLN A 300 11.00 1.67 -2.03
C GLN A 300 10.57 2.33 -3.35
N THR A 301 10.50 3.67 -3.39
CA THR A 301 10.26 4.40 -4.65
C THR A 301 11.41 4.17 -5.63
N LEU A 302 12.66 4.27 -5.16
CA LEU A 302 13.84 3.99 -5.99
C LEU A 302 13.85 2.56 -6.52
N LEU A 303 13.48 1.58 -5.69
CA LEU A 303 13.34 0.18 -6.10
C LEU A 303 12.36 0.04 -7.28
N VAL A 304 11.18 0.67 -7.16
CA VAL A 304 10.14 0.66 -8.22
C VAL A 304 10.62 1.37 -9.47
N LEU A 305 11.30 2.52 -9.35
CA LEU A 305 11.88 3.23 -10.50
C LEU A 305 12.87 2.35 -11.26
N VAL A 306 13.82 1.73 -10.55
CA VAL A 306 14.86 0.90 -11.17
C VAL A 306 14.25 -0.35 -11.78
N LEU A 307 13.54 -1.18 -11.01
CA LEU A 307 13.01 -2.44 -11.50
C LEU A 307 11.90 -2.25 -12.54
N GLY A 308 11.08 -1.20 -12.39
CA GLY A 308 10.07 -0.85 -13.38
C GLY A 308 10.67 -0.40 -14.71
N ALA A 309 11.71 0.44 -14.68
CA ALA A 309 12.40 0.87 -15.90
C ALA A 309 13.09 -0.31 -16.61
N LEU A 310 13.78 -1.16 -15.84
CA LEU A 310 14.38 -2.39 -16.36
C LEU A 310 13.31 -3.32 -16.96
N SER A 311 12.12 -3.38 -16.37
CA SER A 311 11.02 -4.19 -16.90
C SER A 311 10.55 -3.73 -18.27
N PHE A 312 10.43 -2.41 -18.51
CA PHE A 312 10.11 -1.88 -19.84
C PHE A 312 11.20 -2.18 -20.88
N LEU A 313 12.47 -2.18 -20.46
CA LEU A 313 13.59 -2.51 -21.32
C LEU A 313 13.63 -4.01 -21.67
N PHE A 314 13.48 -4.88 -20.68
CA PHE A 314 13.68 -6.32 -20.84
C PHE A 314 12.46 -7.08 -21.34
N LEU A 315 11.23 -6.60 -21.11
CA LEU A 315 10.01 -7.26 -21.61
C LEU A 315 10.06 -7.47 -23.14
N PRO A 316 10.33 -6.45 -23.98
CA PRO A 316 10.50 -6.66 -25.42
C PRO A 316 11.66 -7.61 -25.72
N ILE A 317 12.83 -7.39 -25.11
CA ILE A 317 14.07 -8.14 -25.42
C ILE A 317 13.90 -9.64 -25.17
N LEU A 318 13.33 -10.03 -24.02
CA LEU A 318 13.19 -11.42 -23.61
C LEU A 318 12.05 -12.15 -24.34
N ASN A 319 11.18 -11.42 -25.05
CA ASN A 319 10.05 -11.98 -25.81
C ASN A 319 10.17 -11.78 -27.33
N ARG A 320 11.32 -11.31 -27.86
CA ARG A 320 11.56 -11.12 -29.31
C ARG A 320 11.43 -12.39 -30.17
N LYS A 321 11.52 -13.57 -29.58
CA LYS A 321 11.54 -14.87 -30.29
C LYS A 321 10.29 -15.73 -30.00
N LYS A 322 9.25 -15.14 -29.43
CA LYS A 322 7.93 -15.76 -29.37
C LYS A 322 7.13 -15.33 -30.59
#